data_AF-A0ABD0QQW2-F1
#
_entry.id   AF-A0ABD0QQW2-F1
#
_cell.length_a   1.000
_cell.length_b   1.000
_cell.length_c   1.000
_cell.angle_alpha   90.00
_cell.angle_beta   90.00
_cell.angle_gamma   90.00
#
_symmetry.space_group_name_H-M   'P 1'
#
loop_
_entity.id
_entity.type
_entity.pdbx_description
1 polymer ?
#
loop_
_entity_poly.entity_id
_entity_poly.type
_entity_poly.pdbx_seq_one_letter_code
_entity_poly.pdbx_strand_id
1 'polypeptide(L)' 'FAFKGVAYQYTVNLFVLYIAPRTFTKCMDVAISPLRQKGVRIPNYLDDWLILAQSEDELLSHRTFLLSHFDCLGLR' A
#
# COMPACT_ATOMS: atom_id res chain seq x y z
N PHE A 1 -16.62 14.05 12.13
CA PHE A 1 -15.99 14.54 13.37
C PHE A 1 -16.47 15.96 13.61
N ALA A 2 -16.72 16.39 14.84
CA ALA A 2 -17.13 17.77 15.11
C ALA A 2 -16.34 18.34 16.29
N PHE A 3 -15.87 19.58 16.16
CA PHE A 3 -15.08 20.26 17.19
C PHE A 3 -15.34 21.76 17.14
N LYS A 4 -15.55 22.38 18.31
CA LYS A 4 -15.86 23.82 18.45
C LYS A 4 -16.99 24.32 17.52
N GLY A 5 -18.04 23.51 17.36
CA GLY A 5 -19.19 23.85 16.51
C GLY A 5 -18.96 23.69 15.00
N VAL A 6 -17.80 23.19 14.57
CA VAL A 6 -17.51 22.91 13.16
C VAL A 6 -17.56 21.40 12.92
N ALA A 7 -18.30 20.99 11.90
CA ALA A 7 -18.34 19.61 11.42
C ALA A 7 -17.29 19.39 10.33
N TYR A 8 -16.53 18.31 10.47
CA TYR A 8 -15.49 17.86 9.55
C TYR A 8 -15.86 16.50 8.97
N GLN A 9 -15.70 16.38 7.66
CA GLN A 9 -15.86 15.16 6.91
C GLN A 9 -14.52 14.76 6.30
N TYR A 10 -14.21 13.47 6.38
CA TYR A 10 -13.03 12.90 5.73
C TYR A 10 -13.35 12.63 4.26
N THR A 11 -12.44 13.04 3.39
CA THR A 11 -12.54 12.86 1.93
C THR A 11 -11.69 11.71 1.42
N VAL A 12 -10.88 11.11 2.30
CA VAL A 12 -9.98 10.00 2.02
C VAL A 12 -10.16 8.90 3.05
N ASN A 13 -9.63 7.72 2.75
CA ASN A 13 -9.70 6.59 3.65
C ASN A 13 -8.96 6.89 4.97
N LEU A 14 -9.61 6.61 6.09
CA LEU A 14 -9.12 6.88 7.43
C LEU A 14 -8.55 5.61 8.04
N PHE A 15 -7.30 5.62 8.47
CA PHE A 15 -6.67 4.49 9.17
C PHE A 15 -7.49 3.93 10.33
N VAL A 16 -8.27 4.77 11.03
CA VAL A 16 -9.04 4.39 12.23
C VAL A 16 -10.44 3.82 11.93
N LEU A 17 -10.91 3.86 10.67
CA LEU A 17 -12.20 3.25 10.33
C LEU A 17 -12.05 1.74 10.15
N TYR A 18 -12.90 0.94 10.79
CA TYR A 18 -12.81 -0.53 10.71
C TYR A 18 -12.84 -1.08 9.26
N ILE A 19 -13.48 -0.36 8.34
CA ILE A 19 -13.58 -0.75 6.93
C ILE A 19 -12.33 -0.38 6.13
N ALA A 20 -11.55 0.59 6.60
CA ALA A 20 -10.42 1.15 5.88
C ALA A 20 -9.33 0.12 5.56
N PRO A 21 -8.95 -0.79 6.47
CA PRO A 21 -8.00 -1.86 6.15
C PRO A 21 -8.48 -2.75 5.02
N ARG A 22 -9.78 -3.08 4.99
CA ARG A 22 -10.36 -3.97 3.98
C ARG A 22 -10.42 -3.32 2.61
N THR A 23 -10.86 -2.07 2.53
CA THR A 23 -10.89 -1.33 1.25
C THR A 23 -9.47 -1.06 0.76
N PHE A 24 -8.54 -0.67 1.63
CA PHE A 24 -7.14 -0.47 1.28
C PHE A 24 -6.50 -1.75 0.73
N THR A 25 -6.60 -2.86 1.48
CA THR A 25 -6.04 -4.16 1.08
C THR A 25 -6.53 -4.56 -0.31
N LYS A 26 -7.83 -4.41 -0.62
CA LYS A 26 -8.39 -4.74 -1.94
C LYS A 26 -7.85 -3.87 -3.06
N CYS A 27 -7.78 -2.55 -2.85
CA CYS A 27 -7.24 -1.64 -3.86
C CYS A 27 -5.77 -1.94 -4.13
N MET A 28 -5.01 -2.19 -3.06
CA MET A 28 -3.59 -2.45 -3.18
C MET A 28 -3.28 -3.82 -3.78
N ASP A 29 -4.13 -4.83 -3.56
CA ASP A 29 -3.97 -6.15 -4.17
C ASP A 29 -3.94 -6.06 -5.71
N VAL A 30 -4.76 -5.17 -6.28
CA VAL A 30 -4.74 -4.84 -7.71
C VAL A 30 -3.49 -4.04 -8.07
N ALA A 31 -3.14 -3.02 -7.27
CA ALA A 31 -1.98 -2.17 -7.52
C ALA A 31 -0.67 -2.97 -7.60
N ILE A 32 -0.47 -3.96 -6.74
CA ILE A 32 0.76 -4.78 -6.68
C ILE A 32 0.73 -6.01 -7.60
N SER A 33 -0.41 -6.33 -8.21
CA SER A 33 -0.55 -7.49 -9.11
C SER A 33 0.53 -7.52 -10.21
N PRO A 34 0.88 -6.40 -10.89
CA PRO A 34 1.96 -6.39 -11.87
C PRO A 34 3.33 -6.76 -11.31
N LEU A 35 3.61 -6.39 -10.05
CA LEU A 35 4.87 -6.74 -9.37
C LEU A 35 4.92 -8.23 -9.05
N ARG A 36 3.81 -8.79 -8.58
CA ARG A 36 3.68 -10.23 -8.29
C ARG A 36 3.81 -11.09 -9.54
N GLN A 37 3.24 -10.66 -10.66
CA GLN A 37 3.39 -11.32 -11.96
C GLN A 37 4.86 -11.37 -12.44
N LYS A 38 5.69 -10.42 -11.99
CA LYS A 38 7.13 -10.37 -12.27
C LYS A 38 7.98 -11.17 -11.25
N GLY A 39 7.34 -11.90 -10.33
CA GLY A 39 8.02 -12.76 -9.35
C GLY A 39 8.29 -12.11 -8.00
N VAL A 40 7.94 -10.83 -7.81
CA VAL A 40 8.15 -10.14 -6.53
C VAL A 40 7.13 -10.63 -5.50
N ARG A 41 7.62 -11.19 -4.40
CA ARG A 41 6.76 -11.71 -3.32
C ARG A 41 6.44 -10.60 -2.32
N ILE A 42 5.24 -10.06 -2.42
CA ILE A 42 4.74 -8.96 -1.57
C ILE A 42 3.50 -9.44 -0.82
N PRO A 43 3.61 -9.88 0.45
CA PRO A 43 2.44 -10.07 1.29
C PRO A 43 1.79 -8.72 1.59
N ASN A 44 0.47 -8.68 1.57
CA ASN A 44 -0.32 -7.48 1.81
C ASN A 44 -0.71 -7.49 3.29
N TYR A 45 -0.07 -6.65 4.12
CA TYR A 45 -0.36 -6.58 5.55
C TYR A 45 -0.74 -5.16 5.95
N LEU A 46 -2.04 -4.94 6.11
CA LEU A 46 -2.60 -3.65 6.53
C LEU A 46 -1.98 -2.49 5.72
N ASP A 47 -1.18 -1.67 6.40
CA ASP A 47 -0.57 -0.45 5.86
C ASP A 47 0.94 -0.62 5.59
N ASP A 48 1.51 -1.79 5.92
CA ASP A 48 2.94 -2.09 5.79
C ASP A 48 3.24 -2.96 4.56
N TRP A 49 4.24 -2.55 3.79
CA TRP A 49 4.76 -3.30 2.65
C TRP A 49 5.94 -4.16 3.05
N LEU A 50 5.79 -5.47 2.85
CA LEU A 50 6.87 -6.43 3.04
C LEU A 50 7.33 -6.96 1.68
N ILE A 51 8.64 -7.12 1.51
CA ILE A 51 9.23 -7.76 0.33
C ILE A 51 9.99 -8.99 0.81
N LEU A 52 9.66 -10.15 0.26
CA LEU A 52 10.38 -11.39 0.51
C LEU A 52 11.34 -11.65 -0.64
N ALA A 53 12.63 -11.76 -0.32
CA ALA A 53 13.71 -12.05 -1.27
C ALA A 53 14.70 -13.06 -0.64
N GLN A 54 15.45 -13.77 -1.47
CA GLN A 54 16.41 -14.79 -1.04
C GLN A 54 17.82 -14.22 -0.82
N SER A 55 18.09 -13.01 -1.30
CA SER A 55 19.34 -12.28 -1.07
C SER A 55 19.10 -10.78 -0.88
N GLU A 56 20.11 -10.08 -0.37
CA GLU A 56 20.09 -8.62 -0.23
C GLU A 56 20.03 -7.92 -1.59
N ASP A 57 20.79 -8.38 -2.59
CA ASP A 57 20.78 -7.81 -3.94
C ASP A 57 19.40 -7.94 -4.60
N GLU A 58 18.75 -9.11 -4.44
CA GLU A 58 17.39 -9.33 -4.92
C GLU A 58 16.40 -8.42 -4.19
N LEU A 59 16.55 -8.27 -2.87
CA LEU A 59 15.72 -7.37 -2.07
C LEU A 59 15.83 -5.91 -2.53
N LEU A 60 17.05 -5.43 -2.78
CA LEU A 60 17.32 -4.06 -3.24
C LEU A 60 16.76 -3.82 -4.65
N SER A 61 16.88 -4.80 -5.54
CA SER A 61 16.27 -4.77 -6.86
C SER A 61 14.75 -4.70 -6.78
N HIS A 62 14.13 -5.59 -6.00
CA HIS A 62 12.68 -5.63 -5.78
C HIS A 62 12.16 -4.36 -5.12
N ARG A 63 12.89 -3.80 -4.15
CA ARG A 63 12.57 -2.51 -3.51
C ARG A 63 12.54 -1.39 -4.54
N THR A 64 13.58 -1.28 -5.37
CA THR A 64 13.65 -0.23 -6.41
C THR A 64 12.47 -0.34 -7.38
N PHE A 65 12.16 -1.57 -7.79
CA PHE A 65 11.04 -1.83 -8.68
C PHE A 65 9.68 -1.50 -8.04
N LEU A 66 9.49 -1.85 -6.76
CA LEU A 66 8.28 -1.49 -6.00
C LEU A 66 8.12 0.03 -5.87
N LEU A 67 9.18 0.75 -5.48
CA LEU A 67 9.13 2.21 -5.30
C LEU A 67 8.80 2.92 -6.62
N SER A 68 9.47 2.55 -7.72
CA SER A 68 9.18 3.16 -9.03
C SER A 68 7.75 2.89 -9.51
N HIS A 69 7.20 1.71 -9.22
CA HIS A 69 5.82 1.37 -9.53
C HIS A 69 4.82 2.17 -8.69
N PHE A 70 5.11 2.37 -7.40
CA PHE A 70 4.26 3.15 -6.50
C PHE A 70 4.27 4.63 -6.86
N ASP A 71 5.43 5.19 -7.19
CA ASP A 71 5.54 6.56 -7.70
C ASP A 71 4.67 6.78 -8.95
N CYS A 72 4.65 5.81 -9.87
CA CYS A 72 3.81 5.84 -11.07
C CYS A 72 2.29 5.82 -10.73
N LEU A 73 1.91 5.13 -9.67
CA LEU A 73 0.53 5.08 -9.17
C LEU A 73 0.17 6.28 -8.28
N GLY A 74 1.11 7.18 -7.98
CA GLY A 74 0.92 8.29 -7.05
C GLY A 74 0.85 7.87 -5.58
N LEU A 75 1.30 6.66 -5.27
CA LEU A 75 1.47 6.15 -3.90
C LEU A 75 2.89 6.54 -3.45
N ARG A 76 3.02 7.30 -2.36
CA ARG A 76 4.29 7.81 -1.84
C ARG A 76 4.58 7.27 -0.45
#